data_AF-A0A401H3N7-F1
#
_entry.id   AF-A0A401H3N7-F1
#
_cell.length_a   1.000
_cell.length_b   1.000
_cell.length_c   1.000
_cell.angle_alpha   90.00
_cell.angle_beta   90.00
_cell.angle_gamma   90.00
#
_symmetry.space_group_name_H-M   'P 1'
#
loop_
_entity.id
_entity.type
_entity.pdbx_description
1 polymer ?
#
loop_
_entity_poly.entity_id
_entity_poly.type
_entity_poly.pdbx_seq_one_letter_code
_entity_poly.pdbx_strand_id
1 'polypeptide(L)'
;MTAEKAHQLLDPADKQNVLKAVNLIQELLKLKDHEQPPTLPSEAHRRHMLTFLARLLGCFVLPFISTSLSLAEQIRSLVTYAHLLAAMWIKHGTSFTTGALYADSQAIIKNLIFCILRLQLIDENILFYIILEGTDRLEALFSDCRTQDHSRNFDVCQLCDKLSISALLSYIFERNQDLDRGHRCLNLKDAMGVDHVNPKSWTGDVKVGHAEVASEWRKGRVEANNILREYFGPEACVDFDALFGREGYDLLRPSGSYVGVKYDPDDARTENPVEGSTVPVPMNVTPGSHSTDTAGDSDDRREAVDDSETFDDVPEGMDLDDFMPDTEDDSGTDKPSFHSDQFLLIEGKTYLKSSVVTSLLTSNRSRKVTMRTLRARDDIVKFGDIAACLVRVGQNICLGVLEITGFERGTDKGRLTAVKLEDLEKRDSDLHVTAQLLELVPQGSPQGDNSDHWFWTHQYIRFGARSQSERSTHNQHILTIPAFLVHPLGPSVVPFKPLEVAAAAADDDDDSDDDGDMFELPCTILEPQPQSGPYSGRKLQRMTWSLQDAQLNEILNYAWEWLSPDTEEVIRNVDLLPSVESASMPYKGRDRGFSSNT
;
A
#
# COMPACT_ATOMS: atom_id res chain seq x y z
N MET A 1 -22.63 -1.25 -33.12
CA MET A 1 -22.50 -2.64 -32.64
C MET A 1 -23.46 -3.55 -33.42
N THR A 2 -22.99 -4.70 -33.94
CA THR A 2 -23.87 -5.70 -34.58
C THR A 2 -24.57 -6.56 -33.53
N ALA A 3 -25.64 -7.26 -33.91
CA ALA A 3 -26.35 -8.15 -32.99
C ALA A 3 -25.44 -9.28 -32.49
N GLU A 4 -24.60 -9.85 -33.37
CA GLU A 4 -23.66 -10.92 -33.05
C GLU A 4 -22.62 -10.45 -32.02
N LYS A 5 -22.05 -9.25 -32.21
CA LYS A 5 -21.11 -8.65 -31.26
C LYS A 5 -21.77 -8.43 -29.90
N ALA A 6 -23.03 -7.99 -29.87
CA ALA A 6 -23.78 -7.81 -28.63
C ALA A 6 -23.99 -9.14 -27.89
N HIS A 7 -24.32 -10.21 -28.60
CA HIS A 7 -24.45 -11.56 -28.00
C HIS A 7 -23.13 -12.05 -27.43
N GLN A 8 -22.01 -11.84 -28.13
CA GLN A 8 -20.68 -12.23 -27.66
C GLN A 8 -20.24 -11.45 -26.40
N LEU A 9 -20.57 -10.16 -26.31
CA LEU A 9 -20.25 -9.32 -25.16
C LEU A 9 -21.13 -9.61 -23.93
N LEU A 10 -22.32 -10.17 -24.15
CA LEU A 10 -23.27 -10.55 -23.09
C LEU A 10 -23.23 -12.05 -22.76
N ASP A 11 -22.30 -12.79 -23.36
CA ASP A 11 -22.17 -14.24 -23.17
C ASP A 11 -21.78 -14.58 -21.72
N PRO A 12 -22.64 -15.24 -20.93
CA PRO A 12 -22.37 -15.57 -19.54
C PRO A 12 -21.41 -16.75 -19.39
N ALA A 13 -20.98 -17.42 -20.47
CA ALA A 13 -20.07 -18.56 -20.40
C ALA A 13 -18.67 -18.17 -19.88
N ASP A 14 -18.25 -16.92 -20.13
CA ASP A 14 -16.92 -16.42 -19.77
C ASP A 14 -17.05 -15.19 -18.84
N LYS A 15 -17.58 -15.42 -17.63
CA LYS A 15 -17.81 -14.38 -16.61
C LYS A 15 -16.53 -13.67 -16.14
N GLN A 16 -15.35 -14.21 -16.45
CA GLN A 16 -14.05 -13.68 -16.02
C GLN A 16 -13.39 -12.79 -17.08
N ASN A 17 -14.03 -12.60 -18.23
CA ASN A 17 -13.46 -11.82 -19.33
C ASN A 17 -13.66 -10.31 -19.13
N VAL A 18 -12.74 -9.69 -18.40
CA VAL A 18 -12.77 -8.25 -18.10
C VAL A 18 -12.74 -7.41 -19.39
N LEU A 19 -11.99 -7.83 -20.40
CA LEU A 19 -11.94 -7.21 -21.71
C LEU A 19 -13.33 -7.11 -22.38
N LYS A 20 -14.15 -8.17 -22.33
CA LYS A 20 -15.54 -8.12 -22.84
C LYS A 20 -16.39 -7.14 -22.04
N ALA A 21 -16.25 -7.11 -20.72
CA ALA A 21 -17.00 -6.18 -19.87
C ALA A 21 -16.65 -4.71 -20.15
N VAL A 22 -15.37 -4.39 -20.29
CA VAL A 22 -14.88 -3.05 -20.67
C VAL A 22 -15.42 -2.65 -22.04
N ASN A 23 -15.30 -3.54 -23.03
CA ASN A 23 -15.84 -3.32 -24.38
C ASN A 23 -17.35 -3.06 -24.37
N LEU A 24 -18.12 -3.83 -23.59
CA LEU A 24 -19.55 -3.66 -23.46
C LEU A 24 -19.89 -2.27 -22.91
N ILE A 25 -19.23 -1.83 -21.84
CA ILE A 25 -19.48 -0.51 -21.23
C ILE A 25 -19.13 0.62 -22.21
N GLN A 26 -17.99 0.53 -22.91
CA GLN A 26 -17.61 1.51 -23.91
C GLN A 26 -18.58 1.57 -25.10
N GLU A 27 -19.10 0.45 -25.57
CA GLU A 27 -20.14 0.41 -26.61
C GLU A 27 -21.47 0.98 -26.10
N LEU A 28 -21.85 0.69 -24.85
CA LEU A 28 -23.07 1.24 -24.24
C LEU A 28 -23.00 2.76 -24.06
N LEU A 29 -21.83 3.31 -23.75
CA LEU A 29 -21.62 4.76 -23.62
C LEU A 29 -21.88 5.50 -24.95
N LYS A 30 -21.61 4.85 -26.09
CA LYS A 30 -21.86 5.40 -27.44
C LYS A 30 -23.35 5.42 -27.81
N LEU A 31 -24.24 4.82 -27.01
CA LEU A 31 -25.67 4.78 -27.32
C LEU A 31 -26.32 6.16 -27.40
N LYS A 32 -25.76 7.16 -26.69
CA LYS A 32 -26.23 8.54 -26.69
C LYS A 32 -25.96 9.25 -28.02
N ASP A 33 -24.92 8.83 -28.76
CA ASP A 33 -24.45 9.48 -29.98
C ASP A 33 -25.13 8.95 -31.25
N HIS A 34 -26.04 7.98 -31.13
CA HIS A 34 -26.78 7.47 -32.27
C HIS A 34 -27.85 8.46 -32.74
N GLU A 35 -27.72 8.89 -34.00
CA GLU A 35 -28.50 9.97 -34.64
C GLU A 35 -30.01 9.73 -34.68
N GLN A 36 -30.48 8.48 -34.64
CA GLN A 36 -31.91 8.16 -34.71
C GLN A 36 -32.43 7.63 -33.36
N PRO A 37 -33.33 8.38 -32.69
CA PRO A 37 -34.04 7.89 -31.53
C PRO A 37 -34.98 6.74 -31.95
N PRO A 38 -35.21 5.74 -31.08
CA PRO A 38 -36.15 4.66 -31.39
C PRO A 38 -37.54 5.24 -31.68
N THR A 39 -38.21 4.68 -32.68
CA THR A 39 -39.55 5.11 -33.08
C THR A 39 -40.62 4.68 -32.06
N LEU A 40 -40.38 3.57 -31.35
CA LEU A 40 -41.32 3.02 -30.37
C LEU A 40 -41.05 3.61 -28.97
N PRO A 41 -42.07 4.12 -28.24
CA PRO A 41 -41.88 4.72 -26.91
C PRO A 41 -41.23 3.78 -25.88
N SER A 42 -41.55 2.48 -25.93
CA SER A 42 -40.96 1.48 -25.04
C SER A 42 -39.47 1.24 -25.32
N GLU A 43 -39.06 1.26 -26.58
CA GLU A 43 -37.65 1.17 -26.98
C GLU A 43 -36.88 2.43 -26.62
N ALA A 44 -37.50 3.61 -26.80
CA ALA A 44 -36.94 4.88 -26.38
C ALA A 44 -36.70 4.90 -24.86
N HIS A 45 -37.67 4.43 -24.07
CA HIS A 45 -37.52 4.32 -22.61
C HIS A 45 -36.42 3.34 -22.22
N ARG A 46 -36.35 2.14 -22.83
CA ARG A 46 -35.27 1.18 -22.56
C ARG A 46 -33.90 1.76 -22.92
N ARG A 47 -33.76 2.42 -24.08
CA ARG A 47 -32.51 3.09 -24.47
C ARG A 47 -32.13 4.15 -23.45
N HIS A 48 -33.09 4.95 -22.98
CA HIS A 48 -32.87 5.96 -21.94
C HIS A 48 -32.32 5.34 -20.65
N MET A 49 -32.91 4.24 -20.19
CA MET A 49 -32.45 3.51 -18.98
C MET A 49 -31.08 2.84 -19.18
N LEU A 50 -30.84 2.24 -20.35
CA LEU A 50 -29.53 1.65 -20.67
C LEU A 50 -28.44 2.72 -20.74
N THR A 51 -28.76 3.92 -21.25
CA THR A 51 -27.82 5.04 -21.29
C THR A 51 -27.49 5.53 -19.88
N PHE A 52 -28.48 5.57 -18.97
CA PHE A 52 -28.23 5.86 -17.55
C PHE A 52 -27.27 4.83 -16.94
N LEU A 53 -27.55 3.53 -17.13
CA LEU A 53 -26.70 2.45 -16.60
C LEU A 53 -25.27 2.54 -17.17
N ALA A 54 -25.15 2.79 -18.48
CA ALA A 54 -23.86 2.98 -19.15
C ALA A 54 -23.08 4.14 -18.54
N ARG A 55 -23.74 5.28 -18.30
CA ARG A 55 -23.10 6.46 -17.69
C ARG A 55 -22.69 6.19 -16.25
N LEU A 56 -23.53 5.53 -15.46
CA LEU A 56 -23.20 5.12 -14.10
C LEU A 56 -21.95 4.23 -14.12
N LEU A 57 -21.95 3.13 -14.86
CA LEU A 57 -20.80 2.21 -14.93
C LEU A 57 -19.55 2.87 -15.54
N GLY A 58 -19.74 3.74 -16.53
CA GLY A 58 -18.68 4.52 -17.15
C GLY A 58 -17.97 5.45 -16.16
N CYS A 59 -18.70 6.06 -15.22
CA CYS A 59 -18.10 6.85 -14.15
C CYS A 59 -17.12 6.04 -13.27
N PHE A 60 -17.30 4.72 -13.17
CA PHE A 60 -16.39 3.83 -12.46
C PHE A 60 -15.24 3.34 -13.34
N VAL A 61 -15.54 2.88 -14.56
CA VAL A 61 -14.57 2.18 -15.42
C VAL A 61 -13.61 3.12 -16.13
N LEU A 62 -14.09 4.25 -16.67
CA LEU A 62 -13.26 5.18 -17.45
C LEU A 62 -12.02 5.69 -16.68
N PRO A 63 -12.10 6.00 -15.38
CA PRO A 63 -10.92 6.35 -14.57
C PRO A 63 -9.74 5.38 -14.67
N PHE A 64 -10.00 4.08 -14.90
CA PHE A 64 -8.97 3.05 -14.95
C PHE A 64 -8.43 2.82 -16.37
N ILE A 65 -9.20 3.11 -17.41
CA ILE A 65 -8.82 2.78 -18.79
C ILE A 65 -8.48 3.99 -19.66
N SER A 66 -8.93 5.20 -19.28
CA SER A 66 -8.72 6.42 -20.05
C SER A 66 -7.43 7.13 -19.65
N THR A 67 -6.35 6.84 -20.39
CA THR A 67 -4.99 7.37 -20.15
C THR A 67 -4.85 8.89 -20.22
N SER A 68 -5.82 9.59 -20.78
CA SER A 68 -5.84 11.05 -20.88
C SER A 68 -6.40 11.74 -19.63
N LEU A 69 -7.10 11.02 -18.75
CA LEU A 69 -7.69 11.60 -17.55
C LEU A 69 -6.62 12.00 -16.55
N SER A 70 -6.74 13.23 -16.03
CA SER A 70 -6.02 13.66 -14.85
C SER A 70 -6.56 12.98 -13.59
N LEU A 71 -5.75 12.94 -12.53
CA LEU A 71 -6.17 12.42 -11.23
C LEU A 71 -7.38 13.19 -10.67
N ALA A 72 -7.46 14.50 -10.91
CA ALA A 72 -8.63 15.28 -10.52
C ALA A 72 -9.92 14.82 -11.23
N GLU A 73 -9.85 14.53 -12.53
CA GLU A 73 -10.99 14.01 -13.29
C GLU A 73 -11.35 12.58 -12.90
N GLN A 74 -10.35 11.73 -12.64
CA GLN A 74 -10.55 10.39 -12.09
C GLN A 74 -11.32 10.45 -10.75
N ILE A 75 -10.88 11.29 -9.81
CA ILE A 75 -11.57 11.49 -8.52
C ILE A 75 -13.01 11.94 -8.76
N ARG A 76 -13.23 12.96 -9.58
CA ARG A 76 -14.58 13.48 -9.86
C ARG A 76 -15.50 12.38 -10.39
N SER A 77 -15.00 11.59 -11.35
CA SER A 77 -15.74 10.50 -11.97
C SER A 77 -16.09 9.40 -10.95
N LEU A 78 -15.12 8.94 -10.15
CA LEU A 78 -15.34 7.94 -9.12
C LEU A 78 -16.31 8.42 -8.02
N VAL A 79 -16.18 9.67 -7.59
CA VAL A 79 -17.12 10.26 -6.61
C VAL A 79 -18.52 10.39 -7.20
N THR A 80 -18.64 10.71 -8.49
CA THR A 80 -19.93 10.72 -9.20
C THR A 80 -20.58 9.34 -9.16
N TYR A 81 -19.81 8.29 -9.49
CA TYR A 81 -20.28 6.90 -9.37
C TYR A 81 -20.74 6.58 -7.94
N ALA A 82 -19.92 6.90 -6.93
CA ALA A 82 -20.22 6.58 -5.53
C ALA A 82 -21.57 7.17 -5.08
N HIS A 83 -21.86 8.41 -5.46
CA HIS A 83 -23.12 9.08 -5.11
C HIS A 83 -24.31 8.56 -5.95
N LEU A 84 -24.11 8.29 -7.25
CA LEU A 84 -25.13 7.67 -8.09
C LEU A 84 -25.53 6.30 -7.56
N LEU A 85 -24.55 5.46 -7.25
CA LEU A 85 -24.77 4.12 -6.72
C LEU A 85 -25.47 4.19 -5.36
N ALA A 86 -25.08 5.11 -4.47
CA ALA A 86 -25.75 5.34 -3.20
C ALA A 86 -27.21 5.75 -3.39
N ALA A 87 -27.52 6.67 -4.31
CA ALA A 87 -28.90 7.05 -4.61
C ALA A 87 -29.74 5.87 -5.13
N MET A 88 -29.18 5.08 -6.04
CA MET A 88 -29.84 3.88 -6.55
C MET A 88 -30.05 2.84 -5.46
N TRP A 89 -29.08 2.64 -4.57
CA TRP A 89 -29.20 1.74 -3.42
C TRP A 89 -30.27 2.21 -2.43
N ILE A 90 -30.33 3.50 -2.08
CA ILE A 90 -31.35 4.05 -1.18
C ILE A 90 -32.76 3.78 -1.71
N LYS A 91 -32.93 3.88 -3.03
CA LYS A 91 -34.24 3.76 -3.69
C LYS A 91 -34.63 2.32 -4.01
N HIS A 92 -33.67 1.48 -4.40
CA HIS A 92 -33.93 0.16 -4.99
C HIS A 92 -33.22 -0.99 -4.28
N GLY A 93 -32.25 -0.73 -3.40
CA GLY A 93 -31.47 -1.74 -2.70
C GLY A 93 -30.90 -2.81 -3.64
N THR A 94 -31.09 -4.08 -3.25
CA THR A 94 -30.61 -5.26 -3.99
C THR A 94 -31.26 -5.44 -5.37
N SER A 95 -32.42 -4.81 -5.62
CA SER A 95 -33.05 -4.87 -6.95
C SER A 95 -32.23 -4.16 -8.03
N PHE A 96 -31.31 -3.27 -7.66
CA PHE A 96 -30.44 -2.57 -8.61
C PHE A 96 -29.04 -3.17 -8.69
N THR A 97 -28.41 -3.47 -7.55
CA THR A 97 -27.05 -4.02 -7.47
C THR A 97 -26.93 -4.93 -6.25
N THR A 98 -26.07 -5.93 -6.27
CA THR A 98 -25.89 -6.81 -5.10
C THR A 98 -25.21 -6.07 -3.95
N GLY A 99 -25.40 -6.56 -2.72
CA GLY A 99 -24.78 -5.97 -1.53
C GLY A 99 -23.25 -6.02 -1.62
N ALA A 100 -22.71 -7.14 -2.10
CA ALA A 100 -21.28 -7.33 -2.33
C ALA A 100 -20.70 -6.30 -3.34
N LEU A 101 -21.30 -6.16 -4.53
CA LEU A 101 -20.80 -5.25 -5.56
C LEU A 101 -20.87 -3.78 -5.10
N TYR A 102 -21.92 -3.40 -4.37
CA TYR A 102 -22.00 -2.09 -3.74
C TYR A 102 -20.86 -1.86 -2.76
N ALA A 103 -20.65 -2.80 -1.83
CA ALA A 103 -19.65 -2.66 -0.78
C ALA A 103 -18.23 -2.58 -1.35
N ASP A 104 -17.90 -3.47 -2.30
CA ASP A 104 -16.57 -3.56 -2.90
C ASP A 104 -16.24 -2.31 -3.71
N SER A 105 -17.16 -1.84 -4.57
CA SER A 105 -16.93 -0.65 -5.38
C SER A 105 -16.79 0.63 -4.54
N GLN A 106 -17.58 0.78 -3.48
CA GLN A 106 -17.44 1.90 -2.53
C GLN A 106 -16.14 1.80 -1.74
N ALA A 107 -15.70 0.60 -1.36
CA ALA A 107 -14.45 0.37 -0.66
C ALA A 107 -13.23 0.72 -1.52
N ILE A 108 -13.25 0.37 -2.82
CA ILE A 108 -12.21 0.74 -3.79
C ILE A 108 -12.09 2.27 -3.84
N ILE A 109 -13.20 2.98 -4.06
CA ILE A 109 -13.21 4.45 -4.17
C ILE A 109 -12.71 5.09 -2.88
N LYS A 110 -13.21 4.62 -1.74
CA LYS A 110 -12.74 5.08 -0.43
C LYS A 110 -11.22 4.90 -0.30
N ASN A 111 -10.69 3.72 -0.62
CA ASN A 111 -9.27 3.44 -0.51
C ASN A 111 -8.44 4.40 -1.39
N LEU A 112 -8.82 4.56 -2.66
CA LEU A 112 -8.15 5.49 -3.58
C LEU A 112 -8.09 6.91 -3.04
N ILE A 113 -9.21 7.44 -2.53
CA ILE A 113 -9.25 8.80 -1.95
C ILE A 113 -8.33 8.92 -0.73
N PHE A 114 -8.33 7.92 0.16
CA PHE A 114 -7.42 7.92 1.31
C PHE A 114 -5.94 7.80 0.90
N CYS A 115 -5.62 7.02 -0.13
CA CYS A 115 -4.26 6.93 -0.68
C CYS A 115 -3.79 8.29 -1.18
N ILE A 116 -4.60 8.97 -1.99
CA ILE A 116 -4.29 10.29 -2.55
C ILE A 116 -4.01 11.29 -1.42
N LEU A 117 -4.91 11.40 -0.45
CA LEU A 117 -4.76 12.32 0.68
C LEU A 117 -3.50 12.02 1.51
N ARG A 118 -3.16 10.73 1.70
CA ARG A 118 -1.94 10.34 2.40
C ARG A 118 -0.69 10.70 1.63
N LEU A 119 -0.67 10.44 0.32
CA LEU A 119 0.47 10.77 -0.54
C LEU A 119 0.69 12.29 -0.61
N GLN A 120 -0.38 13.10 -0.64
CA GLN A 120 -0.30 14.56 -0.53
C GLN A 120 0.40 15.03 0.74
N LEU A 121 0.17 14.37 1.88
CA LEU A 121 0.85 14.70 3.14
C LEU A 121 2.34 14.32 3.16
N ILE A 122 2.74 13.37 2.30
CA ILE A 122 4.12 12.87 2.23
C ILE A 122 4.94 13.72 1.25
N ASP A 123 4.48 13.83 0.01
CA ASP A 123 5.08 14.64 -1.04
C ASP A 123 4.06 14.89 -2.16
N GLU A 124 3.74 16.16 -2.37
CA GLU A 124 2.80 16.63 -3.38
C GLU A 124 3.21 16.29 -4.82
N ASN A 125 4.50 16.02 -5.07
CA ASN A 125 5.02 15.71 -6.41
C ASN A 125 4.90 14.22 -6.80
N ILE A 126 4.42 13.36 -5.91
CA ILE A 126 4.27 11.92 -6.20
C ILE A 126 3.26 11.72 -7.33
N LEU A 127 3.63 10.90 -8.31
CA LEU A 127 2.73 10.40 -9.34
C LEU A 127 1.94 9.21 -8.79
N PHE A 128 0.61 9.27 -8.87
CA PHE A 128 -0.26 8.21 -8.37
C PHE A 128 -1.16 7.65 -9.48
N TYR A 129 -0.83 6.45 -9.95
CA TYR A 129 -1.58 5.76 -10.99
C TYR A 129 -2.58 4.80 -10.35
N ILE A 130 -3.87 5.14 -10.34
CA ILE A 130 -4.91 4.33 -9.67
C ILE A 130 -5.04 2.91 -10.24
N ILE A 131 -4.62 2.69 -11.48
CA ILE A 131 -4.55 1.37 -12.13
C ILE A 131 -3.62 0.38 -11.40
N LEU A 132 -2.66 0.88 -10.62
CA LEU A 132 -1.73 0.04 -9.87
C LEU A 132 -2.30 -0.48 -8.55
N GLU A 133 -3.51 -0.05 -8.18
CA GLU A 133 -4.20 -0.51 -6.96
C GLU A 133 -5.03 -1.79 -7.20
N GLY A 134 -5.06 -2.30 -8.44
CA GLY A 134 -5.65 -3.58 -8.82
C GLY A 134 -4.77 -4.81 -8.51
N THR A 135 -5.25 -5.99 -8.90
CA THR A 135 -4.56 -7.28 -8.71
C THR A 135 -3.84 -7.80 -9.94
N ASP A 136 -3.83 -7.06 -11.06
CA ASP A 136 -3.26 -7.47 -12.35
C ASP A 136 -1.82 -7.99 -12.23
N ARG A 137 -0.98 -7.37 -11.38
CA ARG A 137 0.40 -7.83 -11.15
C ARG A 137 0.47 -9.19 -10.47
N LEU A 138 -0.47 -9.48 -9.57
CA LEU A 138 -0.57 -10.78 -8.92
C LEU A 138 -1.17 -11.82 -9.88
N GLU A 139 -2.10 -11.42 -10.73
CA GLU A 139 -2.66 -12.27 -11.78
C GLU A 139 -1.62 -12.64 -12.83
N ALA A 140 -0.76 -11.70 -13.22
CA ALA A 140 0.42 -11.96 -14.05
C ALA A 140 1.34 -12.99 -13.40
N LEU A 141 1.63 -12.84 -12.10
CA LEU A 141 2.44 -13.83 -11.36
C LEU A 141 1.79 -15.22 -11.37
N PHE A 142 0.47 -15.32 -11.21
CA PHE A 142 -0.25 -16.59 -11.33
C PHE A 142 -0.25 -17.15 -12.74
N SER A 143 -0.32 -16.28 -13.76
CA SER A 143 -0.16 -16.67 -15.16
C SER A 143 1.22 -17.30 -15.36
N ASP A 144 2.29 -16.65 -14.88
CA ASP A 144 3.65 -17.17 -14.97
C ASP A 144 3.77 -18.54 -14.30
N CYS A 145 3.23 -18.72 -13.09
CA CYS A 145 3.24 -20.02 -12.43
C CYS A 145 2.56 -21.12 -13.28
N ARG A 146 1.49 -20.78 -14.00
CA ARG A 146 0.75 -21.69 -14.89
C ARG A 146 1.44 -21.96 -16.21
N THR A 147 2.34 -21.09 -16.67
CA THR A 147 3.04 -21.21 -17.95
C THR A 147 4.50 -21.67 -17.82
N GLN A 148 5.05 -21.72 -16.60
CA GLN A 148 6.42 -22.20 -16.35
C GLN A 148 6.70 -23.61 -16.87
N ASP A 149 5.68 -24.48 -16.96
CA ASP A 149 5.77 -25.81 -17.53
C ASP A 149 4.43 -26.21 -18.18
N HIS A 150 4.34 -27.45 -18.67
CA HIS A 150 3.10 -27.96 -19.27
C HIS A 150 2.01 -28.32 -18.23
N SER A 151 2.31 -28.27 -16.92
CA SER A 151 1.39 -28.62 -15.84
C SER A 151 0.66 -27.39 -15.32
N ARG A 152 -0.44 -27.03 -15.99
CA ARG A 152 -1.29 -25.88 -15.62
C ARG A 152 -1.94 -25.99 -14.24
N ASN A 153 -2.10 -27.21 -13.75
CA ASN A 153 -2.58 -27.51 -12.41
C ASN A 153 -1.41 -28.03 -11.59
N PHE A 154 -1.25 -27.49 -10.39
CA PHE A 154 -0.16 -27.84 -9.50
C PHE A 154 -0.66 -27.88 -8.05
N ASP A 155 -0.03 -28.71 -7.22
CA ASP A 155 -0.31 -28.75 -5.79
C ASP A 155 0.31 -27.55 -5.06
N VAL A 156 0.07 -27.46 -3.74
CA VAL A 156 0.56 -26.34 -2.93
C VAL A 156 2.09 -26.28 -2.87
N CYS A 157 2.78 -27.43 -2.86
CA CYS A 157 4.25 -27.46 -2.85
C CYS A 157 4.80 -26.94 -4.18
N GLN A 158 4.25 -27.43 -5.29
CA GLN A 158 4.60 -26.97 -6.62
C GLN A 158 4.26 -25.49 -6.82
N LEU A 159 3.16 -24.99 -6.26
CA LEU A 159 2.83 -23.56 -6.27
C LEU A 159 3.92 -22.75 -5.55
N CYS A 160 4.40 -23.20 -4.37
CA CYS A 160 5.48 -22.52 -3.65
C CYS A 160 6.77 -22.44 -4.47
N ASP A 161 7.15 -23.54 -5.12
CA ASP A 161 8.35 -23.59 -5.96
C ASP A 161 8.19 -22.68 -7.19
N LYS A 162 7.06 -22.77 -7.88
CA LYS A 162 6.74 -21.94 -9.05
C LYS A 162 6.68 -20.46 -8.69
N LEU A 163 6.07 -20.09 -7.56
CA LEU A 163 6.04 -18.70 -7.09
C LEU A 163 7.44 -18.19 -6.79
N SER A 164 8.29 -19.01 -6.17
CA SER A 164 9.69 -18.64 -5.86
C SER A 164 10.47 -18.35 -7.15
N ILE A 165 10.27 -19.18 -8.19
CA ILE A 165 10.88 -18.99 -9.50
C ILE A 165 10.32 -17.73 -10.20
N SER A 166 8.99 -17.56 -10.26
CA SER A 166 8.36 -16.38 -10.89
C SER A 166 8.79 -15.08 -10.21
N ALA A 167 8.93 -15.08 -8.88
CA ALA A 167 9.38 -13.92 -8.12
C ALA A 167 10.85 -13.58 -8.43
N LEU A 168 11.73 -14.59 -8.53
CA LEU A 168 13.12 -14.39 -8.95
C LEU A 168 13.23 -13.85 -10.37
N LEU A 169 12.44 -14.40 -11.31
CA LEU A 169 12.39 -13.91 -12.69
C LEU A 169 11.91 -12.45 -12.74
N SER A 170 10.81 -12.15 -12.04
CA SER A 170 10.30 -10.77 -11.92
C SER A 170 11.35 -9.81 -11.37
N TYR A 171 12.14 -10.23 -10.37
CA TYR A 171 13.22 -9.43 -9.82
C TYR A 171 14.37 -9.22 -10.81
N ILE A 172 14.75 -10.26 -11.57
CA ILE A 172 15.77 -10.17 -12.61
C ILE A 172 15.32 -9.20 -13.71
N PHE A 173 14.07 -9.30 -14.16
CA PHE A 173 13.50 -8.42 -15.18
C PHE A 173 13.33 -6.98 -14.69
N GLU A 174 12.94 -6.77 -13.42
CA GLU A 174 12.87 -5.42 -12.83
C GLU A 174 14.26 -4.76 -12.78
N ARG A 175 15.32 -5.55 -12.51
CA ARG A 175 16.70 -5.09 -12.49
C ARG A 175 17.31 -4.91 -13.88
N ASN A 176 16.88 -5.71 -14.86
CA ASN A 176 17.39 -5.72 -16.24
C ASN A 176 16.20 -5.56 -17.20
N GLN A 177 15.71 -4.32 -17.33
CA GLN A 177 14.51 -4.00 -18.12
C GLN A 177 14.67 -4.26 -19.63
N ASP A 178 15.89 -4.51 -20.09
CA ASP A 178 16.23 -4.90 -21.45
C ASP A 178 15.89 -6.37 -21.77
N LEU A 179 15.95 -7.25 -20.75
CA LEU A 179 15.71 -8.69 -20.89
C LEU A 179 14.23 -9.03 -21.03
N ASP A 180 13.36 -8.28 -20.37
CA ASP A 180 11.92 -8.40 -20.51
C ASP A 180 11.32 -7.02 -20.79
N ARG A 181 11.08 -6.78 -22.08
CA ARG A 181 10.45 -5.54 -22.55
C ARG A 181 8.95 -5.53 -22.27
N GLY A 182 8.41 -6.60 -21.69
CA GLY A 182 7.00 -6.87 -21.49
C GLY A 182 6.27 -7.11 -22.80
N HIS A 183 5.01 -7.53 -22.71
CA HIS A 183 4.10 -7.53 -23.86
C HIS A 183 3.88 -6.08 -24.33
N ARG A 184 4.53 -5.71 -25.43
CA ARG A 184 4.39 -4.38 -26.02
C ARG A 184 3.07 -4.30 -26.78
N CYS A 185 2.00 -3.84 -26.14
CA CYS A 185 0.78 -3.48 -26.85
C CYS A 185 1.08 -2.27 -27.76
N LEU A 186 1.18 -2.52 -29.06
CA LEU A 186 1.71 -1.59 -30.05
C LEU A 186 0.86 -0.33 -30.27
N ASN A 187 -0.38 -0.24 -29.77
CA ASN A 187 -1.18 1.00 -29.77
C ASN A 187 -2.27 0.99 -28.69
N LEU A 188 -2.14 1.86 -27.68
CA LEU A 188 -3.05 1.98 -26.53
C LEU A 188 -3.96 3.22 -26.57
N LYS A 189 -3.71 4.18 -27.47
CA LYS A 189 -4.53 5.40 -27.57
C LYS A 189 -5.92 5.06 -28.14
N ASP A 190 -6.94 5.25 -27.31
CA ASP A 190 -8.36 5.11 -27.68
C ASP A 190 -8.76 3.72 -28.22
N ALA A 191 -7.96 2.70 -27.95
CA ALA A 191 -8.30 1.34 -28.32
C ALA A 191 -9.49 0.86 -27.47
N MET A 192 -10.54 0.42 -28.15
CA MET A 192 -11.70 -0.22 -27.51
C MET A 192 -11.25 -1.53 -26.88
N GLY A 193 -11.65 -1.78 -25.63
CA GLY A 193 -11.25 -2.98 -24.93
C GLY A 193 -9.78 -2.95 -24.51
N VAL A 194 -9.34 -1.85 -23.95
CA VAL A 194 -8.06 -1.86 -23.23
C VAL A 194 -8.36 -2.17 -21.78
N ASP A 195 -7.83 -3.29 -21.31
CA ASP A 195 -7.89 -3.70 -19.91
C ASP A 195 -6.51 -3.59 -19.22
N HIS A 196 -5.43 -3.68 -19.99
CA HIS A 196 -4.05 -3.60 -19.48
C HIS A 196 -3.39 -2.26 -19.87
N VAL A 197 -3.69 -1.21 -19.13
CA VAL A 197 -2.99 0.08 -19.24
C VAL A 197 -1.72 0.05 -18.40
N ASN A 198 -0.61 0.56 -18.94
CA ASN A 198 0.61 0.73 -18.16
C ASN A 198 0.83 2.22 -17.80
N PRO A 199 1.52 2.52 -16.67
CA PRO A 199 1.83 3.90 -16.29
C PRO A 199 2.57 4.70 -17.36
N LYS A 200 3.42 4.06 -18.18
CA LYS A 200 4.18 4.73 -19.26
C LYS A 200 3.26 5.26 -20.37
N SER A 201 2.10 4.65 -20.58
CA SER A 201 1.10 5.05 -21.57
C SER A 201 0.15 6.14 -21.07
N TRP A 202 0.20 6.48 -19.77
CA TRP A 202 -0.64 7.51 -19.18
C TRP A 202 -0.14 8.90 -19.57
N THR A 203 -1.05 9.76 -20.04
CA THR A 203 -0.73 11.12 -20.50
C THR A 203 -1.39 12.22 -19.67
N GLY A 204 -2.46 11.89 -18.92
CA GLY A 204 -3.08 12.81 -17.98
C GLY A 204 -2.19 13.13 -16.77
N ASP A 205 -2.43 14.28 -16.15
CA ASP A 205 -1.69 14.70 -14.95
C ASP A 205 -2.14 13.90 -13.72
N VAL A 206 -1.25 13.05 -13.22
CA VAL A 206 -1.50 12.17 -12.07
C VAL A 206 -0.70 12.56 -10.82
N LYS A 207 -0.21 13.80 -10.75
CA LYS A 207 0.45 14.32 -9.54
C LYS A 207 -0.56 14.51 -8.43
N VAL A 208 -0.28 13.95 -7.25
CA VAL A 208 -1.21 14.01 -6.11
C VAL A 208 -1.43 15.44 -5.63
N GLY A 209 -0.41 16.30 -5.63
CA GLY A 209 -0.51 17.70 -5.19
C GLY A 209 -1.41 18.58 -6.06
N HIS A 210 -1.62 18.21 -7.33
CA HIS A 210 -2.46 18.98 -8.25
C HIS A 210 -3.95 18.63 -8.12
N ALA A 211 -4.30 17.56 -7.41
CA ALA A 211 -5.67 17.10 -7.24
C ALA A 211 -6.30 17.66 -5.95
N GLU A 212 -7.18 18.66 -6.06
CA GLU A 212 -7.92 19.19 -4.90
C GLU A 212 -9.10 18.27 -4.54
N VAL A 213 -8.85 17.23 -3.75
CA VAL A 213 -9.81 16.17 -3.39
C VAL A 213 -11.16 16.72 -2.91
N ALA A 214 -11.18 17.72 -2.02
CA ALA A 214 -12.42 18.27 -1.47
C ALA A 214 -13.28 18.99 -2.54
N SER A 215 -12.62 19.66 -3.49
CA SER A 215 -13.27 20.35 -4.60
C SER A 215 -13.85 19.34 -5.58
N GLU A 216 -13.06 18.33 -5.97
CA GLU A 216 -13.51 17.27 -6.87
C GLU A 216 -14.60 16.40 -6.26
N TRP A 217 -14.57 16.18 -4.95
CA TRP A 217 -15.65 15.50 -4.22
C TRP A 217 -16.98 16.24 -4.34
N ARG A 218 -16.98 17.56 -4.10
CA ARG A 218 -18.17 18.41 -4.22
C ARG A 218 -18.67 18.42 -5.66
N LYS A 219 -17.78 18.56 -6.64
CA LYS A 219 -18.13 18.53 -8.07
C LYS A 219 -18.76 17.19 -8.46
N GLY A 220 -18.17 16.06 -8.07
CA GLY A 220 -18.71 14.73 -8.38
C GLY A 220 -20.09 14.49 -7.78
N ARG A 221 -20.34 14.99 -6.57
CA ARG A 221 -21.68 14.95 -5.96
C ARG A 221 -22.71 15.79 -6.73
N VAL A 222 -22.33 16.98 -7.17
CA VAL A 222 -23.20 17.85 -7.98
C VAL A 222 -23.48 17.20 -9.34
N GLU A 223 -22.46 16.64 -9.98
CA GLU A 223 -22.57 15.87 -11.22
C GLU A 223 -23.56 14.71 -11.08
N ALA A 224 -23.46 13.93 -9.99
CA ALA A 224 -24.38 12.83 -9.72
C ALA A 224 -25.84 13.30 -9.63
N ASN A 225 -26.12 14.41 -8.92
CA ASN A 225 -27.47 14.96 -8.85
C ASN A 225 -27.94 15.54 -10.20
N ASN A 226 -27.05 16.09 -11.02
CA ASN A 226 -27.39 16.52 -12.37
C ASN A 226 -27.79 15.33 -13.26
N ILE A 227 -27.07 14.21 -13.16
CA ILE A 227 -27.41 12.97 -13.86
C ILE A 227 -28.75 12.42 -13.38
N LEU A 228 -28.98 12.34 -12.07
CA LEU A 228 -30.27 11.89 -11.52
C LEU A 228 -31.43 12.75 -12.04
N ARG A 229 -31.24 14.08 -12.08
CA ARG A 229 -32.22 15.02 -12.61
C ARG A 229 -32.48 14.81 -14.10
N GLU A 230 -31.44 14.62 -14.89
CA GLU A 230 -31.52 14.39 -16.34
C GLU A 230 -32.34 13.13 -16.66
N TYR A 231 -32.15 12.04 -15.90
CA TYR A 231 -32.77 10.75 -16.23
C TYR A 231 -34.10 10.49 -15.53
N PHE A 232 -34.29 10.99 -14.31
CA PHE A 232 -35.42 10.63 -13.45
C PHE A 232 -36.20 11.83 -12.87
N GLY A 233 -35.84 13.06 -13.25
CA GLY A 233 -36.51 14.26 -12.76
C GLY A 233 -35.94 14.80 -11.43
N PRO A 234 -36.35 16.01 -11.01
CA PRO A 234 -35.80 16.69 -9.84
C PRO A 234 -36.08 15.96 -8.52
N GLU A 235 -37.18 15.21 -8.43
CA GLU A 235 -37.56 14.36 -7.29
C GLU A 235 -36.60 13.19 -7.05
N ALA A 236 -35.77 12.82 -8.04
CA ALA A 236 -34.77 11.78 -7.87
C ALA A 236 -33.45 12.29 -7.27
N CYS A 237 -33.25 13.60 -7.18
CA CYS A 237 -32.06 14.17 -6.54
C CYS A 237 -32.04 13.84 -5.04
N VAL A 238 -30.84 13.62 -4.50
CA VAL A 238 -30.64 13.33 -3.08
C VAL A 238 -29.90 14.49 -2.43
N ASP A 239 -30.42 14.98 -1.30
CA ASP A 239 -29.68 15.88 -0.41
C ASP A 239 -28.69 15.08 0.43
N PHE A 240 -27.54 14.78 -0.17
CA PHE A 240 -26.49 14.00 0.47
C PHE A 240 -25.87 14.70 1.68
N ASP A 241 -25.86 16.04 1.72
CA ASP A 241 -25.35 16.78 2.90
C ASP A 241 -26.26 16.56 4.10
N ALA A 242 -27.58 16.69 3.90
CA ALA A 242 -28.56 16.41 4.95
C ALA A 242 -28.61 14.92 5.33
N LEU A 243 -28.43 14.02 4.36
CA LEU A 243 -28.44 12.57 4.60
C LEU A 243 -27.21 12.14 5.42
N PHE A 244 -26.01 12.51 4.99
CA PHE A 244 -24.76 12.10 5.62
C PHE A 244 -24.35 12.99 6.80
N GLY A 245 -25.10 14.06 7.07
CA GLY A 245 -25.03 14.79 8.33
C GLY A 245 -25.61 14.02 9.53
N ARG A 246 -26.34 12.92 9.29
CA ARG A 246 -26.87 12.05 10.35
C ARG A 246 -25.82 11.07 10.85
N GLU A 247 -25.79 10.83 12.16
CA GLU A 247 -24.89 9.83 12.73
C GLU A 247 -25.19 8.44 12.15
N GLY A 248 -24.14 7.74 11.70
CA GLY A 248 -24.25 6.41 11.13
C GLY A 248 -24.62 6.36 9.64
N TYR A 249 -24.82 7.50 8.98
CA TYR A 249 -25.11 7.59 7.54
C TYR A 249 -23.90 8.08 6.75
N ASP A 250 -23.45 7.29 5.79
CA ASP A 250 -22.38 7.65 4.85
C ASP A 250 -22.50 6.80 3.57
N LEU A 251 -21.55 6.90 2.64
CA LEU A 251 -21.56 6.14 1.39
C LEU A 251 -21.46 4.61 1.59
N LEU A 252 -20.91 4.13 2.72
CA LEU A 252 -20.89 2.70 3.07
C LEU A 252 -22.15 2.28 3.85
N ARG A 253 -22.84 3.25 4.44
CA ARG A 253 -24.05 3.09 5.26
C ARG A 253 -25.18 4.01 4.79
N PRO A 254 -25.60 3.94 3.51
CA PRO A 254 -26.60 4.86 2.95
C PRO A 254 -27.96 4.78 3.66
N SER A 255 -28.28 3.64 4.28
CA SER A 255 -29.49 3.40 5.06
C SER A 255 -29.26 3.40 6.59
N GLY A 256 -28.05 3.74 7.06
CA GLY A 256 -27.67 3.68 8.48
C GLY A 256 -27.01 2.37 8.91
N SER A 257 -26.92 1.38 8.01
CA SER A 257 -26.25 0.09 8.24
C SER A 257 -25.24 -0.21 7.13
N TYR A 258 -24.15 -0.90 7.46
CA TYR A 258 -23.16 -1.29 6.45
C TYR A 258 -23.76 -2.21 5.40
N VAL A 259 -23.61 -1.84 4.13
CA VAL A 259 -23.99 -2.66 2.99
C VAL A 259 -22.93 -3.74 2.75
N GLY A 260 -23.34 -4.96 2.36
CA GLY A 260 -22.45 -6.07 2.01
C GLY A 260 -21.75 -6.78 3.17
N VAL A 261 -22.00 -6.39 4.43
CA VAL A 261 -21.41 -7.07 5.61
C VAL A 261 -22.24 -8.26 6.08
N LYS A 262 -23.54 -8.26 5.77
CA LYS A 262 -24.45 -9.37 6.07
C LYS A 262 -24.79 -10.09 4.78
N TYR A 263 -24.77 -11.41 4.84
CA TYR A 263 -25.27 -12.25 3.75
C TYR A 263 -26.71 -11.90 3.43
N ASP A 264 -26.97 -11.55 2.17
CA ASP A 264 -28.30 -11.43 1.60
C ASP A 264 -28.52 -12.59 0.62
N PRO A 265 -29.71 -13.22 0.56
CA PRO A 265 -30.00 -14.25 -0.42
C PRO A 265 -29.73 -13.82 -1.88
N ASP A 266 -29.82 -12.52 -2.20
CA ASP A 266 -29.48 -12.02 -3.54
C ASP A 266 -27.97 -12.06 -3.84
N ASP A 267 -27.10 -12.16 -2.83
CA ASP A 267 -25.65 -12.31 -3.05
C ASP A 267 -25.32 -13.63 -3.77
N ALA A 268 -26.15 -14.68 -3.58
CA ALA A 268 -26.02 -15.95 -4.30
C ALA A 268 -26.27 -15.83 -5.82
N ARG A 269 -26.89 -14.73 -6.28
CA ARG A 269 -27.14 -14.48 -7.71
C ARG A 269 -25.84 -14.36 -8.52
N THR A 270 -24.75 -13.91 -7.90
CA THR A 270 -23.45 -13.80 -8.55
C THR A 270 -22.77 -15.17 -8.74
N GLU A 271 -23.00 -16.10 -7.82
CA GLU A 271 -22.33 -17.41 -7.77
C GLU A 271 -23.05 -18.50 -8.55
N ASN A 272 -24.38 -18.43 -8.66
CA ASN A 272 -25.13 -19.45 -9.38
C ASN A 272 -24.81 -19.45 -10.89
N PRO A 273 -24.63 -20.63 -11.52
CA PRO A 273 -24.59 -20.73 -12.97
C PRO A 273 -25.92 -20.22 -13.51
N VAL A 274 -25.87 -19.32 -14.50
CA VAL A 274 -27.07 -18.88 -15.19
C VAL A 274 -27.54 -20.07 -16.01
N GLU A 275 -28.53 -20.82 -15.50
CA GLU A 275 -29.16 -21.88 -16.27
C GLU A 275 -29.82 -21.24 -17.51
N GLY A 276 -29.16 -21.39 -18.66
CA GLY A 276 -29.70 -21.17 -20.00
C GLY A 276 -30.59 -19.94 -20.19
N SER A 277 -30.00 -18.75 -20.39
CA SER A 277 -30.71 -17.67 -21.08
C SER A 277 -30.74 -17.98 -22.58
N THR A 278 -31.53 -18.98 -22.98
CA THR A 278 -31.93 -19.13 -24.39
C THR A 278 -32.89 -17.99 -24.73
N VAL A 279 -32.33 -16.90 -25.28
CA VAL A 279 -33.13 -15.91 -25.99
C VAL A 279 -33.88 -16.67 -27.10
N PRO A 280 -35.20 -16.54 -27.25
CA PRO A 280 -35.94 -17.30 -28.25
C PRO A 280 -35.43 -16.93 -29.64
N VAL A 281 -34.79 -17.89 -30.31
CA VAL A 281 -34.55 -17.80 -31.76
C VAL A 281 -35.93 -17.66 -32.41
N PRO A 282 -36.17 -16.66 -33.28
CA PRO A 282 -37.42 -16.57 -34.00
C PRO A 282 -37.55 -17.81 -34.90
N MET A 283 -38.41 -18.74 -34.49
CA MET A 283 -38.80 -19.89 -35.28
C MET A 283 -39.45 -19.41 -36.58
N ASN A 284 -38.70 -19.46 -37.68
CA ASN A 284 -39.31 -19.56 -39.00
C ASN A 284 -38.38 -20.30 -39.96
N VAL A 285 -38.18 -21.59 -39.73
CA VAL A 285 -37.81 -22.54 -40.79
C VAL A 285 -38.58 -23.84 -40.57
N THR A 286 -39.39 -24.17 -41.57
CA THR A 286 -40.32 -25.30 -41.71
C THR A 286 -39.60 -26.66 -41.61
N PRO A 287 -40.19 -27.71 -41.01
CA PRO A 287 -39.52 -28.99 -40.82
C PRO A 287 -39.59 -29.87 -42.07
N GLY A 288 -38.42 -30.24 -42.59
CA GLY A 288 -38.23 -31.33 -43.54
C GLY A 288 -37.80 -32.60 -42.81
N SER A 289 -38.69 -33.60 -42.85
CA SER A 289 -38.51 -34.98 -42.40
C SER A 289 -37.23 -35.63 -42.95
N HIS A 290 -36.50 -36.39 -42.12
CA HIS A 290 -36.16 -37.79 -42.42
C HIS A 290 -35.54 -38.53 -41.22
N SER A 291 -36.28 -39.54 -40.76
CA SER A 291 -35.85 -40.90 -40.40
C SER A 291 -34.86 -41.15 -39.24
N THR A 292 -35.43 -41.67 -38.17
CA THR A 292 -34.87 -42.59 -37.17
C THR A 292 -34.10 -43.77 -37.78
N ASP A 293 -33.01 -44.19 -37.12
CA ASP A 293 -32.85 -45.60 -36.71
C ASP A 293 -31.87 -45.78 -35.54
N THR A 294 -32.35 -46.56 -34.58
CA THR A 294 -31.74 -47.08 -33.35
C THR A 294 -30.85 -48.30 -33.58
N ALA A 295 -29.73 -48.42 -32.86
CA ALA A 295 -29.37 -49.58 -32.00
C ALA A 295 -27.89 -49.49 -31.58
N GLY A 296 -27.61 -49.93 -30.35
CA GLY A 296 -26.27 -49.85 -29.73
C GLY A 296 -25.31 -50.96 -30.16
N ASP A 297 -24.04 -50.82 -29.76
CA ASP A 297 -23.28 -51.88 -29.10
C ASP A 297 -21.95 -51.30 -28.56
N SER A 298 -21.39 -52.03 -27.61
CA SER A 298 -20.20 -51.79 -26.81
C SER A 298 -18.84 -51.87 -27.52
N ASP A 299 -17.85 -51.29 -26.84
CA ASP A 299 -16.47 -51.78 -26.64
C ASP A 299 -15.31 -51.30 -27.54
N ASP A 300 -14.25 -50.88 -26.85
CA ASP A 300 -12.81 -50.83 -27.17
C ASP A 300 -12.32 -50.63 -28.62
N ARG A 301 -11.61 -49.50 -28.86
CA ARG A 301 -10.20 -49.45 -29.34
C ARG A 301 -9.68 -48.04 -29.70
N ARG A 302 -8.58 -47.69 -29.03
CA ARG A 302 -7.33 -47.02 -29.47
C ARG A 302 -7.24 -46.23 -30.79
N GLU A 303 -6.53 -45.11 -30.65
CA GLU A 303 -5.63 -44.38 -31.57
C GLU A 303 -6.24 -43.46 -32.65
N ALA A 304 -6.08 -42.15 -32.46
CA ALA A 304 -5.24 -41.29 -33.32
C ALA A 304 -5.03 -39.93 -32.63
N VAL A 305 -3.79 -39.63 -32.27
CA VAL A 305 -3.34 -38.27 -31.97
C VAL A 305 -3.12 -37.58 -33.31
N ASP A 306 -3.95 -36.60 -33.62
CA ASP A 306 -3.77 -35.72 -34.78
C ASP A 306 -3.00 -34.48 -34.31
N ASP A 307 -1.67 -34.59 -34.40
CA ASP A 307 -0.73 -33.48 -34.31
C ASP A 307 -0.76 -32.70 -35.64
N SER A 308 -1.52 -31.60 -35.70
CA SER A 308 -1.21 -30.45 -36.58
C SER A 308 -2.08 -29.23 -36.29
N GLU A 309 -1.85 -28.53 -35.18
CA GLU A 309 -2.15 -27.09 -35.12
C GLU A 309 -0.87 -26.31 -35.41
N THR A 310 -0.69 -26.04 -36.69
CA THR A 310 0.34 -25.18 -37.27
C THR A 310 0.09 -23.75 -36.80
N PHE A 311 1.00 -23.19 -36.00
CA PHE A 311 1.02 -21.76 -35.70
C PHE A 311 1.53 -21.00 -36.93
N ASP A 312 0.63 -20.35 -37.64
CA ASP A 312 0.90 -19.60 -38.88
C ASP A 312 0.72 -18.09 -38.65
N ASP A 313 1.43 -17.55 -37.65
CA ASP A 313 1.44 -16.11 -37.31
C ASP A 313 2.84 -15.49 -37.48
N VAL A 314 3.55 -15.85 -38.55
CA VAL A 314 4.76 -15.12 -38.99
C VAL A 314 4.53 -14.63 -40.42
N PRO A 315 4.55 -13.31 -40.68
CA PRO A 315 4.43 -12.78 -42.04
C PRO A 315 5.52 -13.34 -42.94
N GLU A 316 5.12 -13.83 -44.12
CA GLU A 316 6.01 -14.39 -45.13
C GLU A 316 7.04 -13.33 -45.57
N GLY A 317 8.31 -13.51 -45.19
CA GLY A 317 9.44 -12.67 -45.64
C GLY A 317 10.31 -12.01 -44.57
N MET A 318 10.21 -12.36 -43.29
CA MET A 318 11.16 -11.92 -42.25
C MET A 318 12.03 -13.10 -41.78
N ASP A 319 13.34 -13.01 -41.99
CA ASP A 319 14.31 -14.02 -41.52
C ASP A 319 14.69 -13.72 -40.06
N LEU A 320 14.99 -14.76 -39.28
CA LEU A 320 15.24 -14.67 -37.83
C LEU A 320 16.48 -13.80 -37.50
N ASP A 321 17.37 -13.63 -38.47
CA ASP A 321 18.62 -12.89 -38.36
C ASP A 321 18.43 -11.35 -38.40
N ASP A 322 17.26 -10.84 -38.79
CA ASP A 322 16.95 -9.38 -38.75
C ASP A 322 16.63 -8.85 -37.34
N PHE A 323 16.59 -9.72 -36.33
CA PHE A 323 16.28 -9.37 -34.93
C PHE A 323 17.51 -9.30 -34.02
N MET A 324 18.72 -9.53 -34.54
CA MET A 324 19.96 -9.35 -33.76
C MET A 324 20.56 -7.96 -34.02
N PRO A 325 20.80 -7.13 -32.99
CA PRO A 325 21.53 -5.88 -33.19
C PRO A 325 22.99 -6.16 -33.50
N ASP A 326 23.54 -5.46 -34.50
CA ASP A 326 24.99 -5.33 -34.70
C ASP A 326 25.60 -4.80 -33.40
N THR A 327 26.45 -5.61 -32.77
CA THR A 327 27.16 -5.23 -31.55
C THR A 327 28.22 -4.19 -31.88
N GLU A 328 27.97 -2.93 -31.53
CA GLU A 328 29.03 -1.98 -31.24
C GLU A 328 29.37 -2.06 -29.74
N ASP A 329 30.64 -2.36 -29.48
CA ASP A 329 31.29 -2.35 -28.17
C ASP A 329 31.09 -1.00 -27.47
N ASP A 330 30.50 -1.00 -26.27
CA ASP A 330 30.95 -0.05 -25.25
C ASP A 330 30.94 -0.67 -23.86
N SER A 331 32.12 -0.62 -23.25
CA SER A 331 32.43 -1.20 -21.94
C SER A 331 32.56 -0.04 -20.94
N GLY A 332 31.45 0.27 -20.28
CA GLY A 332 31.39 1.31 -19.25
C GLY A 332 30.76 0.78 -17.97
N THR A 333 31.55 0.60 -16.92
CA THR A 333 31.09 0.25 -15.57
C THR A 333 30.32 1.41 -14.94
N ASP A 334 29.01 1.46 -15.13
CA ASP A 334 28.13 2.39 -14.42
C ASP A 334 27.63 1.79 -13.10
N LYS A 335 28.06 2.38 -11.98
CA LYS A 335 27.38 2.20 -10.69
C LYS A 335 26.06 2.96 -10.75
N PRO A 336 24.96 2.40 -10.23
CA PRO A 336 23.67 3.09 -10.24
C PRO A 336 23.77 4.37 -9.41
N SER A 337 23.72 5.52 -10.09
CA SER A 337 23.56 6.82 -9.43
C SER A 337 22.09 6.97 -9.04
N PHE A 338 21.82 7.15 -7.75
CA PHE A 338 20.47 7.41 -7.27
C PHE A 338 20.15 8.90 -7.46
N HIS A 339 19.07 9.20 -8.17
CA HIS A 339 18.60 10.58 -8.39
C HIS A 339 18.14 11.21 -7.06
N SER A 340 18.45 12.50 -6.85
CA SER A 340 18.07 13.28 -5.65
C SER A 340 16.58 13.24 -5.32
N ASP A 341 15.73 13.02 -6.32
CA ASP A 341 14.27 13.03 -6.24
C ASP A 341 13.69 11.84 -5.47
N GLN A 342 14.51 10.84 -5.13
CA GLN A 342 14.11 9.68 -4.33
C GLN A 342 14.20 9.92 -2.81
N PHE A 343 14.76 11.05 -2.37
CA PHE A 343 14.99 11.35 -0.97
C PHE A 343 14.09 12.48 -0.46
N LEU A 344 13.68 12.39 0.81
CA LEU A 344 13.03 13.45 1.57
C LEU A 344 14.03 13.99 2.59
N LEU A 345 14.14 15.31 2.65
CA LEU A 345 14.88 15.97 3.72
C LEU A 345 13.92 16.22 4.89
N ILE A 346 14.08 15.46 5.97
CA ILE A 346 13.30 15.62 7.21
C ILE A 346 14.30 16.00 8.29
N GLU A 347 14.18 17.21 8.86
CA GLU A 347 15.08 17.72 9.90
C GLU A 347 16.58 17.71 9.53
N GLY A 348 16.91 18.01 8.27
CA GLY A 348 18.29 18.04 7.77
C GLY A 348 18.91 16.65 7.54
N LYS A 349 18.15 15.57 7.77
CA LYS A 349 18.54 14.20 7.42
C LYS A 349 17.80 13.75 6.15
N THR A 350 18.51 13.06 5.27
CA THR A 350 17.96 12.50 4.03
C THR A 350 17.39 11.10 4.30
N TYR A 351 16.09 10.93 4.06
CA TYR A 351 15.40 9.65 4.14
C TYR A 351 14.95 9.22 2.75
N LEU A 352 15.05 7.93 2.44
CA LEU A 352 14.48 7.42 1.19
C LEU A 352 12.95 7.51 1.26
N LYS A 353 12.30 8.11 0.24
CA LYS A 353 10.85 8.29 0.18
C LYS A 353 10.08 7.01 0.52
N SER A 354 10.52 5.88 -0.03
CA SER A 354 9.91 4.56 0.20
C SER A 354 9.96 4.11 1.67
N SER A 355 10.98 4.49 2.43
CA SER A 355 11.13 4.11 3.85
C SER A 355 10.21 4.92 4.76
N VAL A 356 10.09 6.22 4.52
CA VAL A 356 9.17 7.11 5.25
C VAL A 356 7.72 6.75 4.98
N VAL A 357 7.37 6.51 3.71
CA VAL A 357 6.04 6.05 3.30
C VAL A 357 5.68 4.77 4.02
N THR A 358 6.59 3.79 4.06
CA THR A 358 6.36 2.52 4.76
C THR A 358 6.10 2.73 6.25
N SER A 359 6.94 3.51 6.95
CA SER A 359 6.79 3.79 8.39
C SER A 359 5.47 4.50 8.75
N LEU A 360 5.08 5.51 7.94
CA LEU A 360 3.80 6.21 8.15
C LEU A 360 2.59 5.31 7.87
N LEU A 361 2.71 4.39 6.92
CA LEU A 361 1.65 3.46 6.55
C LEU A 361 1.59 2.20 7.42
N THR A 362 2.60 1.89 8.25
CA THR A 362 2.61 0.71 9.14
C THR A 362 2.17 1.01 10.58
N SER A 363 1.92 2.27 10.95
CA SER A 363 1.38 2.62 12.28
C SER A 363 0.11 1.81 12.64
N ASN A 364 -0.14 1.55 13.93
CA ASN A 364 -1.30 0.75 14.38
C ASN A 364 -2.68 1.26 13.87
N ARG A 365 -2.77 2.52 13.42
CA ARG A 365 -3.98 3.09 12.80
C ARG A 365 -4.19 2.67 11.34
N SER A 366 -3.15 2.26 10.63
CA SER A 366 -3.20 1.89 9.21
C SER A 366 -3.31 0.37 8.96
N ARG A 367 -3.19 -0.47 9.99
CA ARG A 367 -3.51 -1.92 9.90
C ARG A 367 -4.94 -2.21 9.41
N LYS A 368 -5.89 -1.31 9.64
CA LYS A 368 -7.30 -1.40 9.19
C LYS A 368 -7.57 -0.87 7.77
N VAL A 369 -6.57 -0.34 7.07
CA VAL A 369 -6.70 0.04 5.66
C VAL A 369 -6.11 -1.08 4.80
N THR A 370 -6.90 -1.55 3.86
CA THR A 370 -6.57 -2.59 2.87
C THR A 370 -5.55 -2.09 1.85
N MET A 371 -4.41 -1.56 2.30
CA MET A 371 -3.26 -1.29 1.42
C MET A 371 -2.59 -2.63 1.11
N ARG A 372 -3.03 -3.29 0.03
CA ARG A 372 -2.43 -4.53 -0.49
C ARG A 372 -1.16 -4.27 -1.30
N THR A 373 -0.92 -3.05 -1.78
CA THR A 373 0.25 -2.69 -2.60
C THR A 373 1.58 -2.64 -1.84
N LEU A 374 1.59 -2.80 -0.50
CA LEU A 374 2.81 -3.01 0.29
C LEU A 374 2.78 -4.28 1.17
N ARG A 375 1.74 -5.11 1.07
CA ARG A 375 1.66 -6.40 1.81
C ARG A 375 2.26 -7.57 1.06
N ALA A 376 2.87 -7.32 -0.10
CA ALA A 376 3.82 -8.20 -0.74
C ALA A 376 5.21 -7.56 -0.61
N ARG A 377 5.81 -7.66 0.57
CA ARG A 377 7.26 -7.59 0.78
C ARG A 377 7.52 -7.93 2.24
N ASP A 378 7.70 -9.23 2.43
CA ASP A 378 8.66 -9.90 3.30
C ASP A 378 8.80 -9.36 4.73
N ASP A 379 8.78 -10.27 5.71
CA ASP A 379 9.27 -10.01 7.06
C ASP A 379 10.75 -9.57 6.94
N ILE A 380 11.00 -8.28 6.70
CA ILE A 380 12.31 -7.68 6.47
C ILE A 380 12.46 -6.50 7.42
N VAL A 381 13.54 -6.52 8.16
CA VAL A 381 13.98 -5.44 9.05
C VAL A 381 15.06 -4.65 8.33
N LYS A 382 14.96 -3.31 8.39
CA LYS A 382 15.77 -2.38 7.61
C LYS A 382 16.55 -1.42 8.48
N PHE A 383 17.51 -0.76 7.86
CA PHE A 383 18.14 0.45 8.38
C PHE A 383 17.07 1.50 8.74
N GLY A 384 17.15 2.06 9.95
CA GLY A 384 16.23 3.05 10.50
C GLY A 384 15.05 2.46 11.27
N ASP A 385 14.86 1.12 11.24
CA ASP A 385 13.84 0.48 12.05
C ASP A 385 14.19 0.53 13.54
N ILE A 386 13.16 0.57 14.38
CA ILE A 386 13.30 0.57 15.84
C ILE A 386 13.15 -0.85 16.34
N ALA A 387 14.03 -1.24 17.24
CA ALA A 387 14.03 -2.53 17.87
C ALA A 387 14.41 -2.42 19.35
N ALA A 388 14.43 -3.54 20.05
CA ALA A 388 14.89 -3.64 21.42
C ALA A 388 15.86 -4.80 21.59
N CYS A 389 16.74 -4.70 22.57
CA CYS A 389 17.65 -5.75 22.98
C CYS A 389 17.91 -5.62 24.49
N LEU A 390 18.19 -6.74 25.17
CA LEU A 390 18.70 -6.68 26.53
C LEU A 390 20.13 -6.17 26.54
N VAL A 391 20.43 -5.25 27.46
CA VAL A 391 21.76 -4.66 27.63
C VAL A 391 22.21 -4.78 29.07
N ARG A 392 23.51 -5.02 29.28
CA ARG A 392 24.12 -5.04 30.62
C ARG A 392 24.52 -3.63 31.02
N VAL A 393 24.06 -3.18 32.17
CA VAL A 393 24.40 -1.87 32.74
C VAL A 393 24.93 -2.07 34.16
N GLY A 394 26.24 -2.23 34.27
CA GLY A 394 26.87 -2.65 35.53
C GLY A 394 26.51 -4.09 35.85
N GLN A 395 25.88 -4.33 37.00
CA GLN A 395 25.40 -5.66 37.41
C GLN A 395 23.96 -5.96 36.98
N ASN A 396 23.26 -4.98 36.41
CA ASN A 396 21.86 -5.12 36.03
C ASN A 396 21.74 -5.42 34.53
N ILE A 397 20.76 -6.23 34.16
CA ILE A 397 20.29 -6.38 32.79
C ILE A 397 19.01 -5.56 32.67
N CYS A 398 18.86 -4.79 31.58
CA CYS A 398 17.63 -4.06 31.29
C CYS A 398 17.34 -4.03 29.79
N LEU A 399 16.12 -3.64 29.42
CA LEU A 399 15.76 -3.46 28.02
C LEU A 399 16.32 -2.13 27.48
N GLY A 400 17.02 -2.21 26.36
CA GLY A 400 17.47 -1.07 25.58
C GLY A 400 16.69 -0.95 24.27
N VAL A 401 16.12 0.23 24.00
CA VAL A 401 15.47 0.55 22.72
C VAL A 401 16.51 1.14 21.77
N LEU A 402 16.60 0.59 20.57
CA LEU A 402 17.68 0.87 19.60
C LEU A 402 17.14 1.21 18.21
N GLU A 403 17.86 2.11 17.52
CA GLU A 403 17.66 2.40 16.09
C GLU A 403 18.70 1.61 15.30
N ILE A 404 18.24 0.78 14.36
CA ILE A 404 19.12 -0.04 13.55
C ILE A 404 19.83 0.84 12.55
N THR A 405 21.16 0.86 12.62
CA THR A 405 22.00 1.60 11.67
C THR A 405 22.62 0.71 10.60
N GLY A 406 22.39 -0.60 10.63
CA GLY A 406 22.77 -1.51 9.55
C GLY A 406 23.01 -2.92 10.06
N PHE A 407 23.38 -3.80 9.14
CA PHE A 407 23.65 -5.20 9.45
C PHE A 407 24.96 -5.66 8.84
N GLU A 408 25.61 -6.62 9.48
CA GLU A 408 26.89 -7.20 9.08
C GLU A 408 26.76 -8.72 9.13
N ARG A 409 27.24 -9.44 8.11
CA ARG A 409 27.17 -10.92 8.04
C ARG A 409 28.58 -11.49 7.95
N GLY A 410 29.03 -12.18 8.99
CA GLY A 410 30.31 -12.89 9.00
C GLY A 410 31.53 -12.01 8.69
N THR A 411 32.46 -12.53 7.88
CA THR A 411 33.68 -11.82 7.46
C THR A 411 33.49 -10.93 6.24
N ASP A 412 32.28 -10.88 5.68
CA ASP A 412 31.99 -10.01 4.55
C ASP A 412 31.97 -8.56 5.00
N LYS A 413 32.82 -7.74 4.37
CA LYS A 413 32.93 -6.29 4.64
C LYS A 413 31.71 -5.48 4.18
N GLY A 414 30.68 -6.14 3.66
CA GLY A 414 29.48 -5.49 3.13
C GLY A 414 28.48 -5.20 4.24
N ARG A 415 28.23 -3.91 4.51
CA ARG A 415 27.11 -3.50 5.36
C ARG A 415 25.80 -3.69 4.60
N LEU A 416 24.93 -4.55 5.10
CA LEU A 416 23.58 -4.72 4.55
C LEU A 416 22.67 -3.62 5.10
N THR A 417 21.71 -3.19 4.29
CA THR A 417 20.69 -2.20 4.67
C THR A 417 19.36 -2.83 5.07
N ALA A 418 19.21 -4.14 4.88
CA ALA A 418 18.00 -4.88 5.17
C ALA A 418 18.31 -6.38 5.31
N VAL A 419 17.56 -7.07 6.19
CA VAL A 419 17.65 -8.53 6.42
C VAL A 419 16.26 -9.09 6.66
N LYS A 420 16.04 -10.37 6.40
CA LYS A 420 14.76 -11.00 6.74
C LYS A 420 14.64 -11.22 8.26
N LEU A 421 13.42 -11.21 8.79
CA LEU A 421 13.12 -11.46 10.20
C LEU A 421 13.51 -12.88 10.61
N GLU A 422 13.29 -13.86 9.72
CA GLU A 422 13.75 -15.23 9.92
C GLU A 422 15.28 -15.32 10.10
N ASP A 423 16.05 -14.39 9.50
CA ASP A 423 17.50 -14.35 9.66
C ASP A 423 17.91 -13.68 10.98
N LEU A 424 17.09 -12.78 11.52
CA LEU A 424 17.27 -12.26 12.87
C LEU A 424 17.03 -13.36 13.90
N GLU A 425 16.00 -14.19 13.75
CA GLU A 425 15.64 -15.22 14.76
C GLU A 425 16.59 -16.43 14.81
N LYS A 426 17.47 -16.61 13.83
CA LYS A 426 18.42 -17.73 13.76
C LYS A 426 19.58 -17.55 14.75
N ARG A 427 19.60 -18.35 15.82
CA ARG A 427 20.68 -18.39 16.82
C ARG A 427 22.06 -18.69 16.23
N ASP A 428 22.12 -19.55 15.21
CA ASP A 428 23.37 -19.96 14.57
C ASP A 428 23.80 -19.04 13.42
N SER A 429 23.16 -17.87 13.28
CA SER A 429 23.52 -16.90 12.25
C SER A 429 24.78 -16.12 12.63
N ASP A 430 25.64 -15.87 11.64
CA ASP A 430 26.77 -14.94 11.72
C ASP A 430 26.34 -13.47 11.56
N LEU A 431 25.04 -13.20 11.54
CA LEU A 431 24.45 -11.88 11.38
C LEU A 431 24.55 -11.08 12.68
N HIS A 432 25.04 -9.85 12.53
CA HIS A 432 25.11 -8.85 13.58
C HIS A 432 24.36 -7.59 13.16
N VAL A 433 23.72 -6.96 14.12
CA VAL A 433 23.00 -5.69 13.98
C VAL A 433 23.85 -4.58 14.58
N THR A 434 24.11 -3.55 13.79
CA THR A 434 24.81 -2.34 14.23
C THR A 434 23.76 -1.29 14.57
N ALA A 435 23.68 -0.82 15.81
CA ALA A 435 22.57 0.03 16.26
C ALA A 435 22.99 1.12 17.26
N GLN A 436 22.13 2.12 17.45
CA GLN A 436 22.32 3.20 18.42
C GLN A 436 21.20 3.19 19.46
N LEU A 437 21.54 3.34 20.73
CA LEU A 437 20.59 3.26 21.83
C LEU A 437 19.85 4.60 22.02
N LEU A 438 18.52 4.60 22.02
CA LEU A 438 17.70 5.80 22.17
C LEU A 438 17.61 6.22 23.63
N GLU A 439 17.67 7.54 23.86
CA GLU A 439 17.30 8.13 25.15
C GLU A 439 15.80 8.40 25.18
N LEU A 440 15.06 7.61 25.97
CA LEU A 440 13.62 7.72 26.10
C LEU A 440 13.23 8.42 27.42
N VAL A 441 12.18 9.22 27.37
CA VAL A 441 11.57 9.82 28.57
C VAL A 441 10.12 9.36 28.71
N PRO A 442 9.66 9.04 29.94
CA PRO A 442 8.27 8.71 30.17
C PRO A 442 7.39 9.95 30.00
N GLN A 443 6.16 9.76 29.53
CA GLN A 443 5.16 10.83 29.52
C GLN A 443 4.80 11.22 30.95
N GLY A 444 5.35 12.33 31.45
CA GLY A 444 4.93 12.87 32.75
C GLY A 444 3.47 13.29 32.70
N SER A 445 2.58 12.51 33.34
CA SER A 445 1.28 13.03 33.74
C SER A 445 1.50 13.98 34.93
N PRO A 446 1.04 15.24 34.88
CA PRO A 446 1.13 16.16 36.02
C PRO A 446 0.39 15.66 37.27
N GLN A 447 -0.36 14.56 37.19
CA GLN A 447 -1.11 13.97 38.31
C GLN A 447 -0.44 12.73 38.95
N GLY A 448 0.82 12.43 38.61
CA GLY A 448 1.55 11.33 39.24
C GLY A 448 1.06 9.93 38.85
N ASP A 449 0.23 9.85 37.81
CA ASP A 449 -0.25 8.58 37.27
C ASP A 449 0.79 7.95 36.33
N ASN A 450 0.77 6.62 36.26
CA ASN A 450 1.72 5.82 35.49
C ASN A 450 1.77 6.31 34.03
N SER A 451 2.96 6.55 33.51
CA SER A 451 3.12 6.93 32.11
C SER A 451 2.90 5.73 31.20
N ASP A 452 1.81 5.70 30.45
CA ASP A 452 1.54 4.62 29.48
C ASP A 452 2.45 4.66 28.24
N HIS A 453 3.19 5.76 28.07
CA HIS A 453 4.01 6.02 26.89
C HIS A 453 5.41 6.53 27.22
N TRP A 454 6.35 6.14 26.38
CA TRP A 454 7.73 6.60 26.35
C TRP A 454 7.98 7.35 25.04
N PHE A 455 8.72 8.46 25.09
CA PHE A 455 9.06 9.27 23.93
C PHE A 455 10.55 9.35 23.72
N TRP A 456 10.97 9.32 22.46
CA TRP A 456 12.36 9.61 22.13
C TRP A 456 12.67 11.11 22.28
N THR A 457 13.76 11.42 22.96
CA THR A 457 14.24 12.80 23.16
C THR A 457 14.99 13.37 21.95
N HIS A 458 15.10 12.60 20.87
CA HIS A 458 16.02 12.85 19.75
C HIS A 458 17.50 12.79 20.12
N GLN A 459 17.83 12.15 21.25
CA GLN A 459 19.20 11.90 21.67
C GLN A 459 19.48 10.40 21.72
N TYR A 460 20.75 10.06 21.52
CA TYR A 460 21.25 8.69 21.68
C TYR A 460 22.13 8.63 22.92
N ILE A 461 22.02 7.53 23.65
CA ILE A 461 22.80 7.28 24.85
C ILE A 461 24.28 7.13 24.46
N ARG A 462 25.15 7.85 25.17
CA ARG A 462 26.61 7.83 24.98
C ARG A 462 27.24 6.76 25.88
N PHE A 463 28.21 6.04 25.35
CA PHE A 463 28.98 5.01 26.05
C PHE A 463 30.35 5.53 26.49
N GLY A 464 30.73 5.29 27.74
CA GLY A 464 32.12 5.47 28.23
C GLY A 464 32.58 6.91 28.45
N ALA A 465 31.68 7.90 28.49
CA ALA A 465 32.07 9.29 28.77
C ALA A 465 32.44 9.45 30.26
N ARG A 466 33.72 9.70 30.56
CA ARG A 466 34.20 9.98 31.92
C ARG A 466 33.93 11.43 32.37
N SER A 467 33.62 12.33 31.42
CA SER A 467 33.30 13.75 31.65
C SER A 467 32.37 14.28 30.55
N GLN A 468 31.46 15.20 30.88
CA GLN A 468 30.58 15.88 29.90
C GLN A 468 31.35 16.73 28.87
N SER A 469 32.64 17.03 29.13
CA SER A 469 33.47 17.90 28.28
C SER A 469 34.25 17.19 27.17
N GLU A 470 34.19 15.86 27.06
CA GLU A 470 34.93 15.12 26.03
C GLU A 470 34.23 15.20 24.66
N ARG A 471 35.01 15.44 23.59
CA ARG A 471 34.49 15.44 22.22
C ARG A 471 33.98 14.05 21.86
N SER A 472 32.71 13.99 21.48
CA SER A 472 32.06 12.73 21.12
C SER A 472 32.69 12.11 19.87
N THR A 473 33.10 10.85 19.95
CA THR A 473 33.48 10.06 18.77
C THR A 473 32.30 9.20 18.34
N HIS A 474 32.14 8.98 17.03
CA HIS A 474 31.03 8.20 16.46
C HIS A 474 30.90 6.78 17.06
N ASN A 475 32.01 6.19 17.50
CA ASN A 475 32.03 4.87 18.12
C ASN A 475 31.43 4.85 19.54
N GLN A 476 31.21 6.01 20.18
CA GLN A 476 30.60 6.09 21.51
C GLN A 476 29.07 5.92 21.49
N HIS A 477 28.47 5.75 20.31
CA HIS A 477 27.02 5.60 20.18
C HIS A 477 26.59 4.28 19.56
N ILE A 478 27.53 3.45 19.11
CA ILE A 478 27.24 2.27 18.29
C ILE A 478 27.45 0.99 19.09
N LEU A 479 26.46 0.12 19.05
CA LEU A 479 26.50 -1.26 19.53
C LEU A 479 26.50 -2.20 18.33
N THR A 480 27.27 -3.27 18.42
CA THR A 480 27.17 -4.43 17.53
C THR A 480 26.60 -5.58 18.34
N ILE A 481 25.45 -6.09 17.91
CA ILE A 481 24.63 -7.04 18.67
C ILE A 481 24.37 -8.25 17.78
N PRO A 482 24.54 -9.49 18.27
CA PRO A 482 24.06 -10.67 17.55
C PRO A 482 22.59 -10.53 17.16
N ALA A 483 22.25 -10.84 15.90
CA ALA A 483 20.93 -10.56 15.35
C ALA A 483 19.78 -11.20 16.14
N PHE A 484 19.99 -12.41 16.67
CA PHE A 484 18.99 -13.14 17.46
C PHE A 484 18.64 -12.53 18.82
N LEU A 485 19.41 -11.54 19.27
CA LEU A 485 19.12 -10.79 20.48
C LEU A 485 18.36 -9.48 20.20
N VAL A 486 18.03 -9.20 18.93
CA VAL A 486 17.38 -7.96 18.51
C VAL A 486 15.92 -8.24 18.13
N HIS A 487 15.00 -7.53 18.77
CA HIS A 487 13.56 -7.72 18.62
C HIS A 487 12.90 -6.46 18.05
N PRO A 488 12.36 -6.48 16.82
CA PRO A 488 11.73 -5.30 16.21
C PRO A 488 10.57 -4.73 17.03
N LEU A 489 10.46 -3.41 17.04
CA LEU A 489 9.41 -2.65 17.70
C LEU A 489 8.53 -1.91 16.68
N GLY A 490 7.28 -1.65 17.06
CA GLY A 490 6.33 -0.87 16.27
C GLY A 490 6.02 0.49 16.91
N PRO A 491 6.92 1.48 16.84
CA PRO A 491 6.68 2.80 17.42
C PRO A 491 5.56 3.56 16.68
N SER A 492 4.91 4.48 17.38
CA SER A 492 3.99 5.46 16.78
C SER A 492 4.68 6.81 16.62
N VAL A 493 4.44 7.53 15.52
CA VAL A 493 4.96 8.89 15.35
C VAL A 493 3.95 9.89 15.93
N VAL A 494 4.39 10.73 16.87
CA VAL A 494 3.56 11.72 17.56
C VAL A 494 4.22 13.10 17.59
N PRO A 495 3.47 14.20 17.74
CA PRO A 495 4.05 15.52 17.96
C PRO A 495 4.87 15.56 19.26
N PHE A 496 6.14 15.96 19.16
CA PHE A 496 7.03 16.20 20.28
C PHE A 496 6.59 17.47 21.02
N LYS A 497 6.24 17.32 22.29
CA LYS A 497 6.03 18.44 23.22
C LYS A 497 7.27 18.52 24.10
N PRO A 498 8.10 19.57 23.99
CA PRO A 498 9.16 19.79 24.95
C PRO A 498 8.54 19.80 26.34
N LEU A 499 9.12 19.04 27.28
CA LEU A 499 8.82 19.23 28.69
C LEU A 499 9.18 20.69 29.00
N GLU A 500 8.18 21.51 29.31
CA GLU A 500 8.41 22.82 29.90
C GLU A 500 9.09 22.58 31.24
N VAL A 501 10.42 22.65 31.24
CA VAL A 501 11.19 22.68 32.48
C VAL A 501 10.75 23.93 33.20
N ALA A 502 10.03 23.74 34.31
CA ALA A 502 9.61 24.82 35.19
C ALA A 502 10.85 25.61 35.63
N ALA A 503 11.11 26.73 34.96
CA ALA A 503 11.95 27.81 35.47
C ALA A 503 11.17 28.48 36.60
N ALA A 504 11.14 27.84 37.75
CA ALA A 504 10.55 28.35 38.98
C ALA A 504 11.56 28.15 40.11
N ALA A 505 12.55 29.05 40.18
CA ALA A 505 13.30 29.42 41.37
C ALA A 505 14.43 30.40 40.99
N ALA A 506 14.16 31.70 41.05
CA ALA A 506 15.09 32.77 41.43
C ALA A 506 14.38 34.14 41.32
N ASP A 507 13.30 34.31 42.08
CA ASP A 507 12.94 35.63 42.60
C ASP A 507 13.25 35.52 44.09
N ASP A 508 14.39 36.08 44.51
CA ASP A 508 14.66 36.55 45.88
C ASP A 508 16.02 37.28 45.85
N ASP A 509 15.93 38.61 45.96
CA ASP A 509 16.82 39.55 46.65
C ASP A 509 18.33 39.26 46.75
N ASP A 510 19.18 40.08 46.12
CA ASP A 510 20.19 40.86 46.87
C ASP A 510 20.82 41.98 46.04
N ASP A 511 20.75 43.20 46.57
CA ASP A 511 21.48 44.40 46.14
C ASP A 511 22.90 44.33 46.70
N SER A 512 23.92 44.12 45.86
CA SER A 512 25.27 44.61 46.19
C SER A 512 26.17 44.75 44.96
N ASP A 513 26.61 45.97 44.72
CA ASP A 513 27.75 46.35 43.89
C ASP A 513 29.02 45.58 44.29
N ASP A 514 29.64 44.85 43.36
CA ASP A 514 31.08 44.57 43.44
C ASP A 514 31.70 44.35 42.05
N ASP A 515 32.78 45.09 41.80
CA ASP A 515 33.61 45.08 40.60
C ASP A 515 34.49 43.82 40.59
N GLY A 516 34.50 43.06 39.48
CA GLY A 516 35.43 41.93 39.36
C GLY A 516 35.44 41.23 38.00
N ASP A 517 36.49 41.53 37.23
CA ASP A 517 37.02 40.74 36.09
C ASP A 517 36.77 39.23 36.21
N MET A 518 36.25 38.58 35.16
CA MET A 518 36.96 37.50 34.44
C MET A 518 36.10 36.71 33.42
N PHE A 519 36.68 36.56 32.23
CA PHE A 519 36.50 35.48 31.25
C PHE A 519 35.15 35.34 30.52
N GLU A 520 35.07 36.01 29.37
CA GLU A 520 34.26 35.57 28.24
C GLU A 520 34.86 34.28 27.61
N LEU A 521 34.05 33.22 27.51
CA LEU A 521 34.22 32.16 26.50
C LEU A 521 32.94 32.07 25.64
N PRO A 522 33.09 31.83 24.32
CA PRO A 522 32.00 31.93 23.35
C PRO A 522 31.40 30.56 23.01
N CYS A 523 30.08 30.52 22.75
CA CYS A 523 29.42 29.78 21.66
C CYS A 523 27.92 29.63 21.95
N THR A 524 27.15 30.68 21.66
CA THR A 524 25.73 30.53 21.36
C THR A 524 25.62 30.41 19.84
N ILE A 525 25.34 29.22 19.33
CA ILE A 525 24.97 29.02 17.93
C ILE A 525 23.65 29.76 17.73
N LEU A 526 23.72 30.96 17.15
CA LEU A 526 22.57 31.69 16.67
C LEU A 526 21.93 30.89 15.54
N GLU A 527 20.77 30.30 15.79
CA GLU A 527 19.87 29.86 14.72
C GLU A 527 19.52 31.08 13.85
N PRO A 528 19.66 30.99 12.51
CA PRO A 528 19.28 32.08 11.63
C PRO A 528 17.76 32.26 11.66
N GLN A 529 17.30 33.44 12.08
CA GLN A 529 15.91 33.88 11.96
C GLN A 529 15.48 33.82 10.48
N PRO A 530 14.46 33.01 10.12
CA PRO A 530 13.98 32.96 8.75
C PRO A 530 13.25 34.27 8.42
N GLN A 531 13.70 34.91 7.33
CA GLN A 531 13.11 36.14 6.80
C GLN A 531 11.63 35.92 6.48
N SER A 532 10.81 36.87 6.93
CA SER A 532 9.35 36.90 6.86
C SER A 532 8.85 36.94 5.41
N GLY A 533 8.56 35.77 4.83
CA GLY A 533 7.68 35.62 3.68
C GLY A 533 6.20 35.48 4.10
N PRO A 534 5.22 35.84 3.25
CA PRO A 534 3.79 35.90 3.60
C PRO A 534 3.11 34.52 3.83
N TYR A 535 3.88 33.44 3.97
CA TYR A 535 3.41 32.08 4.31
C TYR A 535 4.00 31.55 5.62
N SER A 536 4.48 32.45 6.50
CA SER A 536 5.01 32.10 7.83
C SER A 536 3.87 32.06 8.87
N GLY A 537 3.44 30.87 9.26
CA GLY A 537 2.44 30.74 10.33
C GLY A 537 2.20 29.35 10.91
N ARG A 538 2.60 28.27 10.23
CA ARG A 538 2.63 26.94 10.85
C ARG A 538 4.05 26.62 11.30
N LYS A 539 4.35 26.83 12.59
CA LYS A 539 5.48 26.16 13.21
C LYS A 539 5.29 24.66 12.99
N LEU A 540 6.14 24.04 12.17
CA LEU A 540 6.17 22.60 12.02
C LEU A 540 6.35 22.00 13.42
N GLN A 541 5.33 21.29 13.89
CA GLN A 541 5.44 20.54 15.13
C GLN A 541 6.48 19.45 14.88
N ARG A 542 7.58 19.50 15.65
CA ARG A 542 8.58 18.45 15.66
C ARG A 542 7.90 17.12 15.98
N MET A 543 8.21 16.05 15.25
CA MET A 543 7.61 14.74 15.45
C MET A 543 8.62 13.82 16.13
N THR A 544 8.18 12.96 17.05
CA THR A 544 9.02 11.98 17.74
C THR A 544 8.39 10.59 17.71
N TRP A 545 9.18 9.56 18.03
CA TRP A 545 8.68 8.22 18.29
C TRP A 545 8.09 8.10 19.69
N SER A 546 6.95 7.41 19.77
CA SER A 546 6.26 7.03 21.00
C SER A 546 6.12 5.51 21.06
N LEU A 547 6.49 4.94 22.20
CA LEU A 547 6.41 3.51 22.49
C LEU A 547 5.46 3.31 23.67
N GLN A 548 4.60 2.29 23.59
CA GLN A 548 3.69 1.95 24.67
C GLN A 548 4.43 1.14 25.73
N ASP A 549 4.17 1.42 27.00
CA ASP A 549 4.79 0.68 28.11
C ASP A 549 4.45 -0.82 28.05
N ALA A 550 3.21 -1.16 27.69
CA ALA A 550 2.78 -2.54 27.49
C ALA A 550 3.62 -3.28 26.42
N GLN A 551 3.95 -2.61 25.31
CA GLN A 551 4.78 -3.18 24.24
C GLN A 551 6.22 -3.40 24.71
N LEU A 552 6.77 -2.47 25.49
CA LEU A 552 8.12 -2.63 26.05
C LEU A 552 8.18 -3.77 27.07
N ASN A 553 7.15 -3.93 27.90
CA ASN A 553 7.06 -5.04 28.85
C ASN A 553 6.89 -6.40 28.16
N GLU A 554 6.07 -6.46 27.10
CA GLU A 554 5.91 -7.68 26.28
C GLU A 554 7.26 -8.10 25.67
N ILE A 555 7.98 -7.15 25.07
CA ILE A 555 9.27 -7.40 24.44
C ILE A 555 10.36 -7.69 25.47
N LEU A 556 10.32 -7.09 26.65
CA LEU A 556 11.20 -7.46 27.76
C LEU A 556 11.03 -8.94 28.12
N ASN A 557 9.78 -9.36 28.37
CA ASN A 557 9.50 -10.73 28.77
C ASN A 557 9.94 -11.71 27.68
N TYR A 558 9.61 -11.40 26.42
CA TYR A 558 10.04 -12.18 25.27
C TYR A 558 11.57 -12.28 25.17
N ALA A 559 12.28 -11.16 25.29
CA ALA A 559 13.74 -11.13 25.25
C ALA A 559 14.38 -11.91 26.41
N TRP A 560 13.75 -11.89 27.59
CA TRP A 560 14.19 -12.66 28.75
C TRP A 560 14.01 -14.16 28.55
N GLU A 561 12.84 -14.59 28.07
CA GLU A 561 12.60 -16.00 27.69
C GLU A 561 13.59 -16.47 26.62
N TRP A 562 13.98 -15.58 25.70
CA TRP A 562 14.93 -15.89 24.65
C TRP A 562 16.36 -16.14 25.15
N LEU A 563 16.72 -15.65 26.34
CA LEU A 563 17.97 -16.02 27.00
C LEU A 563 17.97 -17.45 27.52
N SER A 564 16.80 -18.11 27.54
CA SER A 564 16.59 -19.45 28.11
C SER A 564 17.00 -19.51 29.58
N PRO A 565 16.35 -18.73 30.47
CA PRO A 565 16.79 -18.54 31.84
C PRO A 565 16.83 -19.83 32.66
N ASP A 566 16.05 -20.84 32.26
CA ASP A 566 15.97 -22.15 32.90
C ASP A 566 17.04 -23.15 32.44
N THR A 567 17.95 -22.76 31.53
CA THR A 567 19.00 -23.63 31.00
C THR A 567 20.39 -23.10 31.32
N GLU A 568 21.40 -23.98 31.30
CA GLU A 568 22.81 -23.56 31.46
C GLU A 568 23.30 -22.64 30.33
N GLU A 569 22.55 -22.53 29.22
CA GLU A 569 22.86 -21.61 28.12
C GLU A 569 22.69 -20.14 28.53
N VAL A 570 21.89 -19.84 29.57
CA VAL A 570 21.66 -18.47 30.03
C VAL A 570 22.96 -17.72 30.30
N ILE A 571 23.96 -18.38 30.91
CA ILE A 571 25.25 -17.77 31.22
C ILE A 571 25.96 -17.35 29.93
N ARG A 572 25.97 -18.23 28.92
CA ARG A 572 26.57 -17.94 27.62
C ARG A 572 25.82 -16.82 26.89
N ASN A 573 24.49 -16.84 26.93
CA ASN A 573 23.66 -15.84 26.27
C ASN A 573 23.78 -14.47 26.94
N VAL A 574 23.87 -14.43 28.27
CA VAL A 574 24.12 -13.20 29.05
C VAL A 574 25.48 -12.60 28.71
N ASP A 575 26.49 -13.42 28.44
CA ASP A 575 27.82 -12.94 28.03
C ASP A 575 27.83 -12.28 26.66
N LEU A 576 26.89 -12.64 25.78
CA LEU A 576 26.69 -12.02 24.46
C LEU A 576 25.96 -10.67 24.53
N LEU A 577 25.32 -10.34 25.66
CA LEU A 577 24.62 -9.06 25.80
C LEU A 577 25.61 -7.89 25.77
N PRO A 578 25.32 -6.83 25.00
CA PRO A 578 26.15 -5.63 24.96
C PRO A 578 26.24 -4.99 26.35
N SER A 579 27.47 -4.61 26.74
CA SER A 579 27.71 -3.90 28.01
C SER A 579 27.75 -2.39 27.77
N VAL A 580 26.98 -1.65 28.55
CA VAL A 580 26.78 -0.21 28.45
C VAL A 580 27.21 0.44 29.77
N GLU A 581 28.34 1.15 29.73
CA GLU A 581 28.77 2.02 30.82
C GLU A 581 28.09 3.39 30.67
N SER A 582 26.87 3.51 31.21
CA SER A 582 26.18 4.79 31.30
C SER A 582 25.49 4.99 32.65
N ALA A 583 25.64 6.20 33.18
CA ALA A 583 24.90 6.68 34.35
C ALA A 583 23.49 7.15 33.98
N SER A 584 23.22 7.43 32.69
CA SER A 584 22.03 8.13 32.21
C SER A 584 20.99 7.23 31.55
N MET A 585 21.03 5.91 31.77
CA MET A 585 19.96 5.03 31.31
C MET A 585 18.68 5.40 32.07
N PRO A 586 17.65 5.97 31.40
CA PRO A 586 16.50 6.57 32.09
C PRO A 586 15.62 5.54 32.80
N TYR A 587 15.80 4.25 32.51
CA TYR A 587 15.13 3.11 33.16
C TYR A 587 15.88 2.58 34.40
N LYS A 588 17.08 3.11 34.68
CA LYS A 588 17.93 2.63 35.77
C LYS A 588 17.42 3.21 37.10
N GLY A 589 16.68 2.42 37.87
CA GLY A 589 16.38 2.74 39.27
C GLY A 589 14.98 3.29 39.58
N ARG A 590 13.98 3.11 38.71
CA ARG A 590 12.60 3.06 39.23
C ARG A 590 12.42 1.67 39.83
N ASP A 591 11.91 1.59 41.05
CA ASP A 591 11.48 0.35 41.75
C ASP A 591 10.34 -0.42 41.00
N ARG A 592 10.15 -0.14 39.71
CA ARG A 592 9.21 -0.73 38.78
C ARG A 592 10.00 -1.30 37.60
N GLY A 593 10.53 -2.51 37.85
CA GLY A 593 10.97 -3.55 36.91
C GLY A 593 11.35 -3.19 35.47
N PHE A 594 12.66 -3.20 35.20
CA PHE A 594 13.22 -3.94 34.06
C PHE A 594 14.44 -4.77 34.53
N SER A 595 14.50 -5.13 35.81
CA SER A 595 15.55 -5.95 36.40
C SER A 595 14.91 -7.18 37.02
N SER A 596 15.15 -8.37 36.47
CA SER A 596 15.02 -9.59 37.24
C SER A 596 16.14 -9.60 38.28
N ASN A 597 15.82 -9.52 39.56
CA ASN A 597 16.78 -9.84 40.59
C ASN A 597 17.00 -11.35 40.58
N THR A 598 18.08 -11.79 39.94
CA THR A 598 18.74 -13.08 40.19
C THR A 598 20.23 -12.91 40.03
#